data_AF-A0A078ACC0-F1
#
_entry.id   AF-A0A078ACC0-F1
#
_cell.length_a   1.000
_cell.length_b   1.000
_cell.length_c   1.000
_cell.angle_alpha   90.00
_cell.angle_beta   90.00
_cell.angle_gamma   90.00
#
_symmetry.space_group_name_H-M   'P 1'
#
loop_
_entity.id
_entity.type
_entity.pdbx_description
1 polymer ?
#
loop_
_entity_poly.entity_id
_entity_poly.type
_entity_poly.pdbx_seq_one_letter_code
_entity_poly.pdbx_strand_id
1 'polypeptide(L)'
;MIGDKESQIKKLHDEVYGLNEKYKNQEKDRNDVIERLTRENEEKMKVLIDLETKIQTLEKKNEKENNEIVTKYQNQIKDMTKRGQEKIVENDTKINELREERNNMDDTYKKRIYFETQLQHWRNQCNSIQKVIQDEKYNIQIEQAKMKKAIESEYKESLEKFKAQAQLDAERNYYKREKQKMADDNKTFKRDMMLNLGTADQYDQRGKNQQKKIKVLKSKIQILEKSLAQIVEDFEKEKELVRFQHEQIIKEQKEEILNLREIMRSKNSEAKKVKALSQVILDQRSDVEQFFLEALEQIKEEIRKKIAIERKQRRLGQTMGTTLPGVEPENSNQQTQNQSKSYADKVDLNDLDWEDRERVLRLLFSKMNAGVPGNVSNSYNEQQDSAGFNKQANRQSAITGGSQLPAIQYEEEQ
;
A
#
# COMPACT_ATOMS: atom_id res chain seq x y z
N MET A 1 -158.78 -207.01 86.68
CA MET A 1 -157.42 -206.92 86.09
C MET A 1 -157.50 -207.24 84.60
N ILE A 2 -157.91 -206.30 83.74
CA ILE A 2 -157.97 -206.53 82.27
C ILE A 2 -157.51 -205.29 81.48
N GLY A 3 -157.92 -204.07 81.88
CA GLY A 3 -157.64 -202.83 81.14
C GLY A 3 -156.17 -202.45 80.93
N ASP A 4 -155.23 -203.04 81.67
CA ASP A 4 -153.80 -202.72 81.54
C ASP A 4 -153.18 -203.10 80.18
N LYS A 5 -153.75 -204.07 79.45
CA LYS A 5 -153.13 -204.57 78.20
C LYS A 5 -153.40 -203.72 76.96
N GLU A 6 -154.56 -203.07 76.86
CA GLU A 6 -154.83 -202.14 75.76
C GLU A 6 -153.96 -200.87 75.86
N SER A 7 -153.58 -200.49 77.09
CA SER A 7 -152.63 -199.43 77.41
C SER A 7 -151.22 -199.65 76.80
N GLN A 8 -150.87 -200.88 76.42
CA GLN A 8 -149.55 -201.24 75.91
C GLN A 8 -149.48 -201.33 74.38
N ILE A 9 -150.54 -201.79 73.70
CA ILE A 9 -150.60 -201.81 72.23
C ILE A 9 -150.65 -200.39 71.67
N LYS A 10 -151.44 -199.50 72.30
CA LYS A 10 -151.56 -198.10 71.85
C LYS A 10 -150.22 -197.36 71.91
N LYS A 11 -149.44 -197.55 72.99
CA LYS A 11 -148.08 -196.98 73.14
C LYS A 11 -147.15 -197.36 71.98
N LEU A 12 -147.13 -198.63 71.57
CA LEU A 12 -146.27 -199.09 70.48
C LEU A 12 -146.67 -198.50 69.12
N HIS A 13 -147.96 -198.31 68.87
CA HIS A 13 -148.43 -197.61 67.67
C HIS A 13 -148.01 -196.14 67.67
N ASP A 14 -148.22 -195.44 68.79
CA ASP A 14 -147.85 -194.03 68.96
C ASP A 14 -146.31 -193.82 68.86
N GLU A 15 -145.51 -194.78 69.34
CA GLU A 15 -144.05 -194.77 69.26
C GLU A 15 -143.52 -194.98 67.83
N VAL A 16 -144.09 -195.92 67.07
CA VAL A 16 -143.75 -196.12 65.64
C VAL A 16 -144.13 -194.89 64.81
N TYR A 17 -145.28 -194.28 65.09
CA TYR A 17 -145.70 -193.05 64.42
C TYR A 17 -144.71 -191.89 64.72
N GLY A 18 -144.32 -191.73 65.99
CA GLY A 18 -143.35 -190.73 66.43
C GLY A 18 -141.92 -190.91 65.89
N LEU A 19 -141.53 -192.13 65.49
CA LEU A 19 -140.27 -192.38 64.79
C LEU A 19 -140.34 -191.98 63.31
N ASN A 20 -141.44 -192.27 62.63
CA ASN A 20 -141.65 -191.88 61.23
C ASN A 20 -141.70 -190.35 61.06
N GLU A 21 -142.37 -189.65 61.99
CA GLU A 21 -142.41 -188.18 62.05
C GLU A 21 -141.00 -187.57 62.17
N LYS A 22 -140.12 -188.18 62.99
CA LYS A 22 -138.73 -187.74 63.18
C LYS A 22 -137.88 -187.90 61.92
N TYR A 23 -137.98 -189.02 61.22
CA TYR A 23 -137.21 -189.23 59.98
C TYR A 23 -137.59 -188.20 58.90
N LYS A 24 -138.89 -187.92 58.78
CA LYS A 24 -139.44 -186.93 57.85
C LYS A 24 -138.97 -185.50 58.15
N ASN A 25 -138.87 -185.13 59.43
CA ASN A 25 -138.27 -183.86 59.84
C ASN A 25 -136.77 -183.81 59.53
N GLN A 26 -136.02 -184.89 59.78
CA GLN A 26 -134.57 -184.93 59.54
C GLN A 26 -134.22 -184.81 58.03
N GLU A 27 -135.02 -185.40 57.14
CA GLU A 27 -134.86 -185.21 55.70
C GLU A 27 -135.20 -183.77 55.25
N LYS A 28 -136.21 -183.15 55.86
CA LYS A 28 -136.54 -181.74 55.63
C LYS A 28 -135.39 -180.83 56.08
N ASP A 29 -134.89 -180.99 57.31
CA ASP A 29 -133.80 -180.18 57.87
C ASP A 29 -132.53 -180.29 57.01
N ARG A 30 -132.21 -181.48 56.48
CA ARG A 30 -131.10 -181.66 55.53
C ARG A 30 -131.30 -180.82 54.26
N ASN A 31 -132.50 -180.80 53.70
CA ASN A 31 -132.79 -180.07 52.46
C ASN A 31 -132.80 -178.54 52.71
N ASP A 32 -133.37 -178.08 53.84
CA ASP A 32 -133.33 -176.67 54.30
C ASP A 32 -131.90 -176.15 54.53
N VAL A 33 -130.95 -177.02 54.91
CA VAL A 33 -129.52 -176.70 55.03
C VAL A 33 -128.84 -176.64 53.66
N ILE A 34 -129.15 -177.58 52.76
CA ILE A 34 -128.61 -177.57 51.39
C ILE A 34 -129.04 -176.27 50.68
N GLU A 35 -130.33 -175.92 50.67
CA GLU A 35 -130.81 -174.71 49.97
C GLU A 35 -130.17 -173.42 50.51
N ARG A 36 -129.91 -173.35 51.82
CA ARG A 36 -129.19 -172.22 52.43
C ARG A 36 -127.75 -172.12 51.94
N LEU A 37 -127.03 -173.23 51.88
CA LEU A 37 -125.63 -173.27 51.42
C LEU A 37 -125.50 -172.95 49.91
N THR A 38 -126.46 -173.37 49.06
CA THR A 38 -126.46 -172.96 47.65
C THR A 38 -126.65 -171.45 47.53
N ARG A 39 -127.64 -170.88 48.22
CA ARG A 39 -127.96 -169.44 48.17
C ARG A 39 -126.80 -168.58 48.70
N GLU A 40 -126.14 -169.00 49.77
CA GLU A 40 -124.96 -168.30 50.31
C GLU A 40 -123.75 -168.34 49.34
N ASN A 41 -123.53 -169.46 48.64
CA ASN A 41 -122.49 -169.56 47.62
C ASN A 41 -122.80 -168.72 46.37
N GLU A 42 -124.06 -168.67 45.92
CA GLU A 42 -124.49 -167.81 44.82
C GLU A 42 -124.28 -166.33 45.16
N GLU A 43 -124.65 -165.89 46.37
CA GLU A 43 -124.40 -164.52 46.85
C GLU A 43 -122.91 -164.20 46.93
N LYS A 44 -122.09 -165.09 47.51
CA LYS A 44 -120.62 -164.91 47.56
C LYS A 44 -119.98 -164.85 46.18
N MET A 45 -120.38 -165.71 45.26
CA MET A 45 -119.87 -165.72 43.89
C MET A 45 -120.25 -164.44 43.13
N LYS A 46 -121.45 -163.91 43.37
CA LYS A 46 -121.91 -162.63 42.81
C LYS A 46 -121.10 -161.44 43.35
N VAL A 47 -120.85 -161.39 44.65
CA VAL A 47 -119.98 -160.39 45.28
C VAL A 47 -118.54 -160.45 44.75
N LEU A 48 -118.02 -161.65 44.47
CA LEU A 48 -116.68 -161.83 43.93
C LEU A 48 -116.57 -161.25 42.50
N ILE A 49 -117.57 -161.51 41.65
CA ILE A 49 -117.67 -160.93 40.29
C ILE A 49 -117.77 -159.39 40.35
N ASP A 50 -118.61 -158.84 41.24
CA ASP A 50 -118.74 -157.39 41.42
C ASP A 50 -117.40 -156.75 41.89
N LEU A 51 -116.67 -157.41 42.79
CA LEU A 51 -115.36 -156.95 43.25
C LEU A 51 -114.29 -156.99 42.16
N GLU A 52 -114.22 -158.06 41.37
CA GLU A 52 -113.25 -158.18 40.28
C GLU A 52 -113.52 -157.17 39.14
N THR A 53 -114.81 -156.96 38.81
CA THR A 53 -115.23 -155.90 37.87
C THR A 53 -114.87 -154.50 38.40
N LYS A 54 -114.95 -154.30 39.72
CA LYS A 54 -114.56 -153.05 40.38
C LYS A 54 -113.04 -152.83 40.43
N ILE A 55 -112.24 -153.90 40.51
CA ILE A 55 -110.77 -153.84 40.39
C ILE A 55 -110.41 -153.41 38.96
N GLN A 56 -110.88 -154.11 37.93
CA GLN A 56 -110.55 -153.80 36.53
C GLN A 56 -110.96 -152.39 36.10
N THR A 57 -112.06 -151.86 36.65
CA THR A 57 -112.49 -150.47 36.37
C THR A 57 -111.66 -149.42 37.12
N LEU A 58 -111.18 -149.72 38.33
CA LEU A 58 -110.22 -148.87 39.05
C LEU A 58 -108.83 -148.89 38.39
N GLU A 59 -108.36 -150.04 37.92
CA GLU A 59 -107.08 -150.16 37.20
C GLU A 59 -107.06 -149.31 35.93
N LYS A 60 -108.06 -149.47 35.06
CA LYS A 60 -108.20 -148.67 33.82
C LYS A 60 -108.34 -147.17 34.10
N LYS A 61 -108.99 -146.80 35.21
CA LYS A 61 -109.06 -145.40 35.65
C LYS A 61 -107.69 -144.88 36.08
N ASN A 62 -106.97 -145.61 36.93
CA ASN A 62 -105.66 -145.24 37.45
C ASN A 62 -104.59 -145.19 36.34
N GLU A 63 -104.63 -146.12 35.39
CA GLU A 63 -103.80 -146.10 34.18
C GLU A 63 -104.05 -144.84 33.34
N LYS A 64 -105.32 -144.48 33.12
CA LYS A 64 -105.68 -143.25 32.40
C LYS A 64 -105.21 -142.00 33.15
N GLU A 65 -105.46 -141.90 34.46
CA GLU A 65 -105.04 -140.75 35.28
C GLU A 65 -103.51 -140.61 35.30
N ASN A 66 -102.75 -141.72 35.43
CA ASN A 66 -101.29 -141.70 35.30
C ASN A 66 -100.84 -141.24 33.90
N ASN A 67 -101.43 -141.75 32.82
CA ASN A 67 -101.05 -141.36 31.46
C ASN A 67 -101.35 -139.88 31.15
N GLU A 68 -102.45 -139.33 31.67
CA GLU A 68 -102.76 -137.90 31.60
C GLU A 68 -101.75 -137.05 32.41
N ILE A 69 -101.38 -137.50 33.62
CA ILE A 69 -100.37 -136.84 34.47
C ILE A 69 -98.98 -136.87 33.81
N VAL A 70 -98.55 -138.03 33.29
CA VAL A 70 -97.26 -138.19 32.59
C VAL A 70 -97.22 -137.32 31.34
N THR A 71 -98.29 -137.31 30.54
CA THR A 71 -98.38 -136.48 29.32
C THR A 71 -98.33 -134.99 29.66
N LYS A 72 -99.04 -134.56 30.73
CA LYS A 72 -99.01 -133.18 31.23
C LYS A 72 -97.61 -132.76 31.66
N TYR A 73 -96.92 -133.58 32.46
CA TYR A 73 -95.55 -133.25 32.90
C TYR A 73 -94.53 -133.37 31.78
N GLN A 74 -94.64 -134.34 30.85
CA GLN A 74 -93.78 -134.39 29.67
C GLN A 74 -93.92 -133.14 28.79
N ASN A 75 -95.14 -132.64 28.59
CA ASN A 75 -95.36 -131.41 27.82
C ASN A 75 -94.84 -130.18 28.56
N GLN A 76 -95.07 -130.07 29.88
CA GLN A 76 -94.47 -129.00 30.69
C GLN A 76 -92.93 -129.03 30.67
N ILE A 77 -92.31 -130.22 30.70
CA ILE A 77 -90.86 -130.39 30.56
C ILE A 77 -90.41 -129.92 29.17
N LYS A 78 -91.05 -130.38 28.08
CA LYS A 78 -90.76 -129.93 26.71
C LYS A 78 -90.86 -128.41 26.56
N ASP A 79 -91.91 -127.80 27.09
CA ASP A 79 -92.12 -126.34 27.03
C ASP A 79 -91.12 -125.57 27.90
N MET A 80 -90.63 -126.13 29.01
CA MET A 80 -89.53 -125.55 29.79
C MET A 80 -88.18 -125.70 29.07
N THR A 81 -87.88 -126.87 28.51
CA THR A 81 -86.66 -127.11 27.73
C THR A 81 -86.60 -126.21 26.51
N LYS A 82 -87.70 -126.09 25.75
CA LYS A 82 -87.79 -125.21 24.58
C LYS A 82 -87.57 -123.75 24.96
N ARG A 83 -88.30 -123.21 25.94
CA ARG A 83 -88.10 -121.82 26.42
C ARG A 83 -86.72 -121.59 27.05
N GLY A 84 -86.10 -122.63 27.59
CA GLY A 84 -84.70 -122.59 28.03
C GLY A 84 -83.73 -122.46 26.86
N GLN A 85 -83.89 -123.30 25.83
CA GLN A 85 -83.09 -123.26 24.60
C GLN A 85 -83.26 -121.94 23.83
N GLU A 86 -84.48 -121.44 23.68
CA GLU A 86 -84.78 -120.15 23.05
C GLU A 86 -84.05 -119.00 23.78
N LYS A 87 -84.08 -119.00 25.12
CA LYS A 87 -83.33 -118.01 25.93
C LYS A 87 -81.82 -118.19 25.88
N ILE A 88 -81.30 -119.40 25.71
CA ILE A 88 -79.85 -119.61 25.52
C ILE A 88 -79.43 -118.97 24.19
N VAL A 89 -80.13 -119.26 23.09
CA VAL A 89 -79.85 -118.68 21.77
C VAL A 89 -80.02 -117.15 21.75
N GLU A 90 -81.04 -116.61 22.41
CA GLU A 90 -81.23 -115.17 22.59
C GLU A 90 -80.05 -114.52 23.32
N ASN A 91 -79.61 -115.11 24.44
CA ASN A 91 -78.48 -114.62 25.21
C ASN A 91 -77.15 -114.76 24.44
N ASP A 92 -76.91 -115.87 23.75
CA ASP A 92 -75.70 -116.08 22.95
C ASP A 92 -75.60 -115.08 21.79
N THR A 93 -76.74 -114.79 21.13
CA THR A 93 -76.82 -113.74 20.09
C THR A 93 -76.42 -112.39 20.68
N LYS A 94 -77.02 -112.01 21.82
CA LYS A 94 -76.74 -110.74 22.50
C LYS A 94 -75.32 -110.63 23.07
N ILE A 95 -74.73 -111.75 23.50
CA ILE A 95 -73.33 -111.83 23.90
C ILE A 95 -72.40 -111.59 22.70
N ASN A 96 -72.77 -112.04 21.50
CA ASN A 96 -71.99 -111.78 20.29
C ASN A 96 -72.10 -110.32 19.83
N GLU A 97 -73.31 -109.74 19.84
CA GLU A 97 -73.53 -108.30 19.57
C GLU A 97 -72.66 -107.42 20.49
N LEU A 98 -72.70 -107.65 21.80
CA LEU A 98 -71.90 -106.93 22.79
C LEU A 98 -70.37 -107.15 22.64
N ARG A 99 -69.95 -108.30 22.08
CA ARG A 99 -68.53 -108.56 21.74
C ARG A 99 -68.09 -107.75 20.53
N GLU A 100 -68.93 -107.66 19.50
CA GLU A 100 -68.65 -106.85 18.31
C GLU A 100 -68.64 -105.35 18.64
N GLU A 101 -69.61 -104.85 19.41
CA GLU A 101 -69.59 -103.47 19.93
C GLU A 101 -68.32 -103.16 20.71
N ARG A 102 -67.89 -104.07 21.61
CA ARG A 102 -66.64 -103.90 22.37
C ARG A 102 -65.41 -103.84 21.45
N ASN A 103 -65.33 -104.73 20.45
CA ASN A 103 -64.21 -104.75 19.51
C ASN A 103 -64.15 -103.48 18.65
N ASN A 104 -65.31 -103.00 18.17
CA ASN A 104 -65.43 -101.74 17.43
C ASN A 104 -65.08 -100.53 18.30
N MET A 105 -65.42 -100.54 19.59
CA MET A 105 -65.04 -99.51 20.56
C MET A 105 -63.52 -99.49 20.81
N ASP A 106 -62.88 -100.66 20.94
CA ASP A 106 -61.43 -100.78 21.14
C ASP A 106 -60.62 -100.33 19.91
N ASP A 107 -61.05 -100.69 18.69
CA ASP A 107 -60.46 -100.16 17.45
C ASP A 107 -60.67 -98.64 17.31
N THR A 108 -61.86 -98.13 17.65
CA THR A 108 -62.13 -96.68 17.69
C THR A 108 -61.24 -95.97 18.71
N TYR A 109 -60.98 -96.58 19.86
CA TYR A 109 -60.08 -96.05 20.89
C TYR A 109 -58.62 -96.04 20.43
N LYS A 110 -58.15 -97.12 19.79
CA LYS A 110 -56.81 -97.19 19.16
C LYS A 110 -56.64 -96.13 18.08
N LYS A 111 -57.62 -95.96 17.19
CA LYS A 111 -57.63 -94.89 16.17
C LYS A 111 -57.60 -93.50 16.81
N ARG A 112 -58.35 -93.26 17.89
CA ARG A 112 -58.29 -92.00 18.66
C ARG A 112 -56.89 -91.74 19.19
N ILE A 113 -56.27 -92.71 19.91
CA ILE A 113 -54.92 -92.55 20.46
C ILE A 113 -53.90 -92.28 19.35
N TYR A 114 -54.00 -92.97 18.21
CA TYR A 114 -53.12 -92.73 17.07
C TYR A 114 -53.22 -91.29 16.55
N PHE A 115 -54.44 -90.79 16.29
CA PHE A 115 -54.64 -89.42 15.81
C PHE A 115 -54.28 -88.36 16.85
N GLU A 116 -54.56 -88.58 18.15
CA GLU A 116 -54.15 -87.69 19.25
C GLU A 116 -52.62 -87.58 19.31
N THR A 117 -51.91 -88.71 19.18
CA THR A 117 -50.44 -88.77 19.17
C THR A 117 -49.85 -88.02 17.96
N GLN A 118 -50.42 -88.23 16.77
CA GLN A 118 -50.02 -87.51 15.55
C GLN A 118 -50.29 -86.00 15.65
N LEU A 119 -51.46 -85.61 16.19
CA LEU A 119 -51.82 -84.21 16.40
C LEU A 119 -50.87 -83.53 17.40
N GLN A 120 -50.46 -84.23 18.45
CA GLN A 120 -49.51 -83.71 19.44
C GLN A 120 -48.07 -83.63 18.86
N HIS A 121 -47.67 -84.59 18.03
CA HIS A 121 -46.41 -84.51 17.29
C HIS A 121 -46.39 -83.29 16.34
N TRP A 122 -47.47 -83.09 15.58
CA TRP A 122 -47.64 -81.94 14.68
C TRP A 122 -47.62 -80.60 15.43
N ARG A 123 -48.35 -80.48 16.56
CA ARG A 123 -48.29 -79.30 17.45
C ARG A 123 -46.86 -79.00 17.91
N ASN A 124 -46.10 -80.03 18.30
CA ASN A 124 -44.71 -79.87 18.72
C ASN A 124 -43.79 -79.43 17.56
N GLN A 125 -44.00 -79.93 16.35
CA GLN A 125 -43.30 -79.45 15.15
C GLN A 125 -43.62 -77.98 14.87
N CYS A 126 -44.90 -77.59 14.86
CA CYS A 126 -45.33 -76.20 14.66
C CYS A 126 -44.72 -75.26 15.69
N ASN A 127 -44.74 -75.63 16.98
CA ASN A 127 -44.14 -74.84 18.06
C ASN A 127 -42.62 -74.69 17.88
N SER A 128 -41.92 -75.76 17.48
CA SER A 128 -40.49 -75.73 17.20
C SER A 128 -40.15 -74.80 16.04
N ILE A 129 -40.86 -74.94 14.91
CA ILE A 129 -40.71 -74.09 13.71
C ILE A 129 -41.01 -72.63 14.04
N GLN A 130 -42.09 -72.36 14.79
CA GLN A 130 -42.45 -71.01 15.19
C GLN A 130 -41.37 -70.37 16.08
N LYS A 131 -40.74 -71.14 16.98
CA LYS A 131 -39.60 -70.65 17.77
C LYS A 131 -38.41 -70.32 16.87
N VAL A 132 -38.01 -71.20 15.96
CA VAL A 132 -36.89 -70.94 15.02
C VAL A 132 -37.16 -69.68 14.18
N ILE A 133 -38.39 -69.47 13.72
CA ILE A 133 -38.79 -68.25 12.98
C ILE A 133 -38.68 -66.99 13.86
N GLN A 134 -38.99 -67.08 15.16
CA GLN A 134 -38.85 -65.97 16.10
C GLN A 134 -37.38 -65.65 16.41
N ASP A 135 -36.59 -66.67 16.72
CA ASP A 135 -35.15 -66.55 17.00
C ASP A 135 -34.41 -65.96 15.77
N GLU A 136 -34.70 -66.44 14.57
CA GLU A 136 -34.06 -65.97 13.34
C GLU A 136 -34.52 -64.56 12.92
N LYS A 137 -35.80 -64.21 13.15
CA LYS A 137 -36.28 -62.83 12.99
C LYS A 137 -35.53 -61.86 13.90
N TYR A 138 -35.19 -62.27 15.12
CA TYR A 138 -34.42 -61.46 16.06
C TYR A 138 -32.94 -61.33 15.62
N ASN A 139 -32.32 -62.42 15.15
CA ASN A 139 -30.98 -62.40 14.56
C ASN A 139 -30.90 -61.40 13.39
N ILE A 140 -31.84 -61.46 12.45
CA ILE A 140 -31.91 -60.55 11.30
C ILE A 140 -32.03 -59.08 11.73
N GLN A 141 -32.82 -58.78 12.77
CA GLN A 141 -32.91 -57.42 13.32
C GLN A 141 -31.61 -56.94 13.96
N ILE A 142 -30.86 -57.83 14.64
CA ILE A 142 -29.54 -57.53 15.19
C ILE A 142 -28.53 -57.23 14.07
N GLU A 143 -28.48 -58.04 13.00
CA GLU A 143 -27.56 -57.80 11.89
C GLU A 143 -27.91 -56.52 11.10
N GLN A 144 -29.19 -56.23 10.89
CA GLN A 144 -29.62 -54.96 10.30
C GLN A 144 -29.19 -53.75 11.16
N ALA A 145 -29.30 -53.85 12.50
CA ALA A 145 -28.86 -52.80 13.41
C ALA A 145 -27.33 -52.63 13.41
N LYS A 146 -26.56 -53.72 13.36
CA LYS A 146 -25.10 -53.70 13.22
C LYS A 146 -24.68 -53.05 11.89
N MET A 147 -25.27 -53.48 10.78
CA MET A 147 -24.98 -52.97 9.44
C MET A 147 -25.29 -51.47 9.33
N LYS A 148 -26.44 -51.02 9.84
CA LYS A 148 -26.79 -49.59 9.89
C LYS A 148 -25.76 -48.77 10.68
N LYS A 149 -25.35 -49.26 11.84
CA LYS A 149 -24.33 -48.61 12.69
C LYS A 149 -22.94 -48.57 12.04
N ALA A 150 -22.57 -49.60 11.29
CA ALA A 150 -21.31 -49.62 10.52
C ALA A 150 -21.33 -48.55 9.42
N ILE A 151 -22.39 -48.49 8.61
CA ILE A 151 -22.57 -47.47 7.55
C ILE A 151 -22.57 -46.05 8.14
N GLU A 152 -23.24 -45.82 9.27
CA GLU A 152 -23.22 -44.52 9.97
C GLU A 152 -21.82 -44.14 10.46
N SER A 153 -21.02 -45.11 10.91
CA SER A 153 -19.64 -44.89 11.34
C SER A 153 -18.70 -44.57 10.16
N GLU A 154 -18.78 -45.33 9.07
CA GLU A 154 -18.00 -45.10 7.84
C GLU A 154 -18.34 -43.75 7.21
N TYR A 155 -19.63 -43.40 7.14
CA TYR A 155 -20.08 -42.11 6.66
C TYR A 155 -19.57 -40.95 7.53
N LYS A 156 -19.58 -41.10 8.86
CA LYS A 156 -19.02 -40.11 9.78
C LYS A 156 -17.52 -39.93 9.59
N GLU A 157 -16.76 -41.02 9.49
CA GLU A 157 -15.30 -40.96 9.27
C GLU A 157 -14.96 -40.33 7.91
N SER A 158 -15.71 -40.69 6.86
CA SER A 158 -15.59 -40.08 5.53
C SER A 158 -15.88 -38.57 5.55
N LEU A 159 -16.93 -38.15 6.26
CA LEU A 159 -17.28 -36.74 6.43
C LEU A 159 -16.22 -35.96 7.25
N GLU A 160 -15.59 -36.58 8.25
CA GLU A 160 -14.50 -35.98 9.01
C GLU A 160 -13.23 -35.83 8.15
N LYS A 161 -12.87 -36.86 7.36
CA LYS A 161 -11.79 -36.78 6.36
C LYS A 161 -12.03 -35.69 5.32
N PHE A 162 -13.25 -35.58 4.79
CA PHE A 162 -13.61 -34.55 3.82
C PHE A 162 -13.49 -33.13 4.39
N LYS A 163 -13.91 -32.91 5.65
CA LYS A 163 -13.74 -31.63 6.35
C LYS A 163 -12.27 -31.29 6.56
N ALA A 164 -11.45 -32.24 7.01
CA ALA A 164 -10.02 -32.04 7.20
C ALA A 164 -9.31 -31.69 5.88
N GLN A 165 -9.64 -32.40 4.78
CA GLN A 165 -9.11 -32.08 3.45
C GLN A 165 -9.51 -30.67 2.99
N ALA A 166 -10.77 -30.28 3.18
CA ALA A 166 -11.25 -28.95 2.82
C ALA A 166 -10.56 -27.82 3.63
N GLN A 167 -10.23 -28.08 4.91
CA GLN A 167 -9.44 -27.15 5.73
C GLN A 167 -8.00 -27.02 5.21
N LEU A 168 -7.33 -28.15 4.94
CA LEU A 168 -5.95 -28.15 4.41
C LEU A 168 -5.86 -27.47 3.04
N ASP A 169 -6.82 -27.68 2.14
CA ASP A 169 -6.85 -26.97 0.86
C ASP A 169 -7.19 -25.47 1.01
N ALA A 170 -7.99 -25.07 2.00
CA ALA A 170 -8.22 -23.65 2.29
C ALA A 170 -6.93 -22.97 2.80
N GLU A 171 -6.24 -23.59 3.76
CA GLU A 171 -4.96 -23.13 4.31
C GLU A 171 -3.86 -23.06 3.24
N ARG A 172 -3.73 -24.11 2.42
CA ARG A 172 -2.82 -24.16 1.27
C ARG A 172 -3.10 -23.05 0.25
N ASN A 173 -4.37 -22.71 0.01
CA ASN A 173 -4.74 -21.59 -0.86
C ASN A 173 -4.48 -20.22 -0.22
N TYR A 174 -4.61 -20.09 1.10
CA TYR A 174 -4.20 -18.88 1.84
C TYR A 174 -2.69 -18.63 1.67
N TYR A 175 -1.83 -19.60 2.05
CA TYR A 175 -0.38 -19.45 1.95
C TYR A 175 0.11 -19.27 0.50
N LYS A 176 -0.58 -19.86 -0.48
CA LYS A 176 -0.30 -19.64 -1.91
C LYS A 176 -0.53 -18.18 -2.33
N ARG A 177 -1.61 -17.53 -1.84
CA ARG A 177 -1.89 -16.11 -2.08
C ARG A 177 -0.90 -15.19 -1.37
N GLU A 178 -0.59 -15.49 -0.11
CA GLU A 178 0.38 -14.71 0.67
C GLU A 178 1.78 -14.76 0.06
N LYS A 179 2.26 -15.95 -0.32
CA LYS A 179 3.53 -16.13 -1.04
C LYS A 179 3.56 -15.38 -2.38
N GLN A 180 2.44 -15.36 -3.12
CA GLN A 180 2.34 -14.59 -4.36
C GLN A 180 2.46 -13.08 -4.08
N LYS A 181 1.71 -12.56 -3.10
CA LYS A 181 1.77 -11.15 -2.71
C LYS A 181 3.20 -10.75 -2.32
N MET A 182 3.84 -11.52 -1.43
CA MET A 182 5.23 -11.27 -1.01
C MET A 182 6.22 -11.33 -2.19
N ALA A 183 5.95 -12.13 -3.24
CA ALA A 183 6.77 -12.15 -4.45
C ALA A 183 6.56 -10.92 -5.34
N ASP A 184 5.35 -10.35 -5.39
CA ASP A 184 5.03 -9.14 -6.15
C ASP A 184 5.43 -7.84 -5.43
N ASP A 185 5.32 -7.80 -4.10
CA ASP A 185 5.88 -6.77 -3.23
C ASP A 185 7.41 -6.71 -3.42
N ASN A 186 8.11 -7.86 -3.39
CA ASN A 186 9.56 -7.94 -3.65
C ASN A 186 9.98 -7.48 -5.07
N LYS A 187 9.18 -7.77 -6.11
CA LYS A 187 9.43 -7.23 -7.47
C LYS A 187 9.33 -5.71 -7.49
N THR A 188 8.40 -5.16 -6.72
CA THR A 188 8.14 -3.72 -6.65
C THR A 188 9.26 -3.01 -5.91
N PHE A 189 9.61 -3.45 -4.69
CA PHE A 189 10.78 -2.93 -3.97
C PHE A 189 12.08 -3.03 -4.78
N LYS A 190 12.30 -4.11 -5.54
CA LYS A 190 13.47 -4.23 -6.42
C LYS A 190 13.45 -3.23 -7.59
N ARG A 191 12.28 -2.94 -8.17
CA ARG A 191 12.13 -1.89 -9.20
C ARG A 191 12.44 -0.51 -8.62
N ASP A 192 11.86 -0.20 -7.46
CA ASP A 192 11.94 1.13 -6.85
C ASP A 192 13.36 1.39 -6.31
N MET A 193 14.04 0.36 -5.81
CA MET A 193 15.46 0.41 -5.47
C MET A 193 16.35 0.71 -6.69
N MET A 194 16.09 0.06 -7.84
CA MET A 194 16.83 0.35 -9.08
C MET A 194 16.52 1.76 -9.62
N LEU A 195 15.28 2.25 -9.48
CA LEU A 195 14.90 3.60 -9.86
C LEU A 195 15.61 4.65 -8.99
N ASN A 196 15.62 4.45 -7.66
CA ASN A 196 16.29 5.34 -6.72
C ASN A 196 17.82 5.31 -6.85
N LEU A 197 18.41 4.16 -7.16
CA LEU A 197 19.84 4.08 -7.49
C LEU A 197 20.14 4.85 -8.79
N GLY A 198 19.31 4.65 -9.83
CA GLY A 198 19.46 5.35 -11.11
C GLY A 198 19.21 6.86 -11.04
N THR A 199 18.40 7.36 -10.10
CA THR A 199 18.28 8.81 -9.84
C THR A 199 19.45 9.35 -9.02
N ALA A 200 19.95 8.60 -8.03
CA ALA A 200 21.16 8.97 -7.27
C ALA A 200 22.39 9.10 -8.20
N ASP A 201 22.62 8.13 -9.09
CA ASP A 201 23.67 8.19 -10.12
C ASP A 201 23.52 9.43 -11.03
N GLN A 202 22.27 9.77 -11.41
CA GLN A 202 22.01 10.98 -12.21
C GLN A 202 22.29 12.27 -11.42
N TYR A 203 22.02 12.32 -10.11
CA TYR A 203 22.35 13.48 -9.28
C TYR A 203 23.86 13.62 -9.10
N ASP A 204 24.60 12.54 -8.86
CA ASP A 204 26.07 12.54 -8.81
C ASP A 204 26.70 12.99 -10.14
N GLN A 205 26.24 12.44 -11.26
CA GLN A 205 26.65 12.86 -12.61
C GLN A 205 26.37 14.35 -12.87
N ARG A 206 25.20 14.85 -12.45
CA ARG A 206 24.87 16.29 -12.54
C ARG A 206 25.80 17.13 -11.65
N GLY A 207 26.03 16.73 -10.40
CA GLY A 207 26.93 17.40 -9.46
C GLY A 207 28.37 17.48 -9.98
N LYS A 208 28.94 16.36 -10.42
CA LYS A 208 30.27 16.29 -11.03
C LYS A 208 30.40 17.21 -12.25
N ASN A 209 29.37 17.29 -13.09
CA ASN A 209 29.39 18.16 -14.28
C ASN A 209 29.15 19.64 -13.95
N GLN A 210 28.39 19.97 -12.90
CA GLN A 210 28.30 21.33 -12.36
C GLN A 210 29.62 21.76 -11.72
N GLN A 211 30.27 20.90 -10.94
CA GLN A 211 31.56 21.18 -10.29
C GLN A 211 32.67 21.44 -11.33
N LYS A 212 32.71 20.70 -12.45
CA LYS A 212 33.57 21.00 -13.60
C LYS A 212 33.32 22.40 -14.17
N LYS A 213 32.05 22.77 -14.40
CA LYS A 213 31.67 24.13 -14.89
C LYS A 213 32.11 25.21 -13.90
N ILE A 214 31.87 25.02 -12.60
CA ILE A 214 32.29 25.95 -11.54
C ILE A 214 33.81 26.12 -11.54
N LYS A 215 34.59 25.03 -11.67
CA LYS A 215 36.06 25.09 -11.75
C LYS A 215 36.54 25.92 -12.95
N VAL A 216 35.97 25.68 -14.14
CA VAL A 216 36.30 26.44 -15.36
C VAL A 216 35.94 27.93 -15.22
N LEU A 217 34.77 28.23 -14.66
CA LEU A 217 34.34 29.61 -14.41
C LEU A 217 35.24 30.33 -13.39
N LYS A 218 35.60 29.68 -12.28
CA LYS A 218 36.56 30.23 -11.30
C LYS A 218 37.92 30.51 -11.93
N SER A 219 38.46 29.60 -12.75
CA SER A 219 39.70 29.86 -13.48
C SER A 219 39.59 31.00 -14.49
N LYS A 220 38.45 31.15 -15.19
CA LYS A 220 38.22 32.29 -16.09
C LYS A 220 38.14 33.62 -15.33
N ILE A 221 37.47 33.64 -14.18
CA ILE A 221 37.41 34.81 -13.28
C ILE A 221 38.82 35.20 -12.84
N GLN A 222 39.62 34.25 -12.32
CA GLN A 222 41.01 34.50 -11.90
C GLN A 222 41.93 35.04 -13.01
N ILE A 223 41.71 34.66 -14.27
CA ILE A 223 42.46 35.20 -15.42
C ILE A 223 42.03 36.65 -15.71
N LEU A 224 40.72 36.94 -15.66
CA LEU A 224 40.18 38.28 -15.87
C LEU A 224 40.56 39.25 -14.74
N GLU A 225 40.53 38.80 -13.48
CA GLU A 225 40.97 39.56 -12.31
C GLU A 225 42.46 39.96 -12.44
N LYS A 226 43.33 39.02 -12.82
CA LYS A 226 44.75 39.30 -13.06
C LYS A 226 44.98 40.24 -14.25
N SER A 227 44.24 40.05 -15.35
CA SER A 227 44.32 40.92 -16.52
C SER A 227 43.90 42.35 -16.19
N LEU A 228 42.81 42.51 -15.41
CA LEU A 228 42.33 43.81 -14.97
C LEU A 228 43.32 44.48 -14.00
N ALA A 229 43.88 43.74 -13.05
CA ALA A 229 44.90 44.25 -12.13
C ALA A 229 46.15 44.75 -12.88
N GLN A 230 46.64 43.99 -13.87
CA GLN A 230 47.75 44.40 -14.73
C GLN A 230 47.45 45.67 -15.51
N ILE A 231 46.27 45.75 -16.14
CA ILE A 231 45.82 46.93 -16.90
C ILE A 231 45.75 48.17 -15.99
N VAL A 232 45.24 48.03 -14.75
CA VAL A 232 45.22 49.13 -13.78
C VAL A 232 46.64 49.55 -13.39
N GLU A 233 47.52 48.60 -13.05
CA GLU A 233 48.91 48.88 -12.68
C GLU A 233 49.68 49.60 -13.80
N ASP A 234 49.45 49.21 -15.05
CA ASP A 234 50.10 49.83 -16.21
C ASP A 234 49.53 51.22 -16.54
N PHE A 235 48.21 51.44 -16.38
CA PHE A 235 47.63 52.79 -16.43
C PHE A 235 48.16 53.69 -15.30
N GLU A 236 48.43 53.16 -14.11
CA GLU A 236 49.02 53.95 -13.02
C GLU A 236 50.47 54.36 -13.31
N LYS A 237 51.28 53.46 -13.89
CA LYS A 237 52.64 53.78 -14.38
C LYS A 237 52.63 54.80 -15.50
N GLU A 238 51.72 54.66 -16.48
CA GLU A 238 51.59 55.61 -17.59
C GLU A 238 51.19 57.00 -17.07
N LYS A 239 50.18 57.08 -16.20
CA LYS A 239 49.76 58.31 -15.50
C LYS A 239 50.93 58.99 -14.76
N GLU A 240 51.75 58.21 -14.05
CA GLU A 240 52.91 58.73 -13.30
C GLU A 240 54.02 59.23 -14.24
N LEU A 241 54.33 58.48 -15.30
CA LEU A 241 55.30 58.85 -16.34
C LEU A 241 54.87 60.13 -17.07
N VAL A 242 53.60 60.23 -17.44
CA VAL A 242 53.03 61.43 -18.08
C VAL A 242 53.08 62.63 -17.13
N ARG A 243 52.80 62.46 -15.83
CA ARG A 243 52.97 63.55 -14.85
C ARG A 243 54.42 64.01 -14.76
N PHE A 244 55.37 63.08 -14.66
CA PHE A 244 56.80 63.39 -14.61
C PHE A 244 57.30 64.13 -15.86
N GLN A 245 56.85 63.71 -17.05
CA GLN A 245 57.17 64.40 -18.31
C GLN A 245 56.64 65.85 -18.33
N HIS A 246 55.39 66.06 -17.92
CA HIS A 246 54.83 67.42 -17.81
C HIS A 246 55.57 68.26 -16.77
N GLU A 247 55.98 67.66 -15.64
CA GLU A 247 56.71 68.34 -14.58
C GLU A 247 58.11 68.80 -15.05
N GLN A 248 58.81 67.99 -15.85
CA GLN A 248 60.07 68.39 -16.50
C GLN A 248 59.87 69.49 -17.55
N ILE A 249 58.89 69.36 -18.45
CA ILE A 249 58.59 70.39 -19.47
C ILE A 249 58.26 71.74 -18.80
N ILE A 250 57.48 71.72 -17.71
CA ILE A 250 57.16 72.92 -16.92
C ILE A 250 58.42 73.51 -16.24
N LYS A 251 59.42 72.69 -15.89
CA LYS A 251 60.70 73.16 -15.34
C LYS A 251 61.59 73.78 -16.42
N GLU A 252 61.75 73.11 -17.56
CA GLU A 252 62.51 73.59 -18.72
C GLU A 252 61.96 74.93 -19.24
N GLN A 253 60.62 75.03 -19.41
CA GLN A 253 59.97 76.28 -19.81
C GLN A 253 60.17 77.41 -18.78
N LYS A 254 60.22 77.11 -17.48
CA LYS A 254 60.53 78.13 -16.44
C LYS A 254 61.97 78.63 -16.56
N GLU A 255 62.92 77.74 -16.83
CA GLU A 255 64.33 78.10 -17.02
C GLU A 255 64.53 78.91 -18.32
N GLU A 256 63.86 78.53 -19.41
CA GLU A 256 63.84 79.32 -20.65
C GLU A 256 63.24 80.72 -20.44
N ILE A 257 62.10 80.82 -19.74
CA ILE A 257 61.48 82.12 -19.40
C ILE A 257 62.41 83.00 -18.55
N LEU A 258 63.24 82.43 -17.67
CA LEU A 258 64.25 83.19 -16.92
C LEU A 258 65.37 83.68 -17.84
N ASN A 259 65.93 82.81 -18.69
CA ASN A 259 66.99 83.16 -19.63
C ASN A 259 66.53 84.25 -20.63
N LEU A 260 65.33 84.13 -21.20
CA LEU A 260 64.76 85.13 -22.10
C LEU A 260 64.53 86.48 -21.41
N ARG A 261 64.14 86.49 -20.13
CA ARG A 261 64.01 87.72 -19.32
C ARG A 261 65.37 88.38 -19.06
N GLU A 262 66.43 87.60 -18.86
CA GLU A 262 67.78 88.15 -18.68
C GLU A 262 68.33 88.74 -19.98
N ILE A 263 68.21 88.04 -21.10
CA ILE A 263 68.55 88.54 -22.44
C ILE A 263 67.79 89.84 -22.74
N MET A 264 66.48 89.88 -22.44
CA MET A 264 65.65 91.08 -22.62
C MET A 264 66.09 92.24 -21.72
N ARG A 265 66.52 92.00 -20.47
CA ARG A 265 67.08 93.03 -19.58
C ARG A 265 68.40 93.57 -20.15
N SER A 266 69.29 92.69 -20.60
CA SER A 266 70.58 93.06 -21.20
C SER A 266 70.38 93.92 -22.45
N LYS A 267 69.54 93.47 -23.40
CA LYS A 267 69.23 94.22 -24.63
C LYS A 267 68.52 95.56 -24.36
N ASN A 268 67.70 95.66 -23.33
CA ASN A 268 67.15 96.96 -22.89
C ASN A 268 68.22 97.90 -22.30
N SER A 269 69.25 97.38 -21.63
CA SER A 269 70.39 98.17 -21.15
C SER A 269 71.25 98.67 -22.31
N GLU A 270 71.54 97.79 -23.28
CA GLU A 270 72.24 98.12 -24.52
C GLU A 270 71.48 99.17 -25.35
N ALA A 271 70.17 99.02 -25.54
CA ALA A 271 69.34 100.00 -26.25
C ALA A 271 69.31 101.38 -25.56
N LYS A 272 69.36 101.43 -24.22
CA LYS A 272 69.53 102.69 -23.46
C LYS A 272 70.89 103.33 -23.72
N LYS A 273 71.98 102.55 -23.75
CA LYS A 273 73.34 103.04 -24.10
C LYS A 273 73.39 103.58 -25.52
N VAL A 274 72.82 102.86 -26.49
CA VAL A 274 72.72 103.32 -27.89
C VAL A 274 71.94 104.63 -27.98
N LYS A 275 70.77 104.74 -27.33
CA LYS A 275 69.99 105.99 -27.31
C LYS A 275 70.77 107.16 -26.70
N ALA A 276 71.51 106.93 -25.61
CA ALA A 276 72.35 107.97 -25.00
C ALA A 276 73.47 108.42 -25.94
N LEU A 277 74.14 107.47 -26.62
CA LEU A 277 75.18 107.78 -27.62
C LEU A 277 74.61 108.56 -28.81
N SER A 278 73.42 108.18 -29.30
CA SER A 278 72.72 108.92 -30.36
C SER A 278 72.34 110.34 -29.94
N GLN A 279 71.99 110.57 -28.67
CA GLN A 279 71.72 111.92 -28.16
C GLN A 279 72.98 112.78 -28.20
N VAL A 280 74.11 112.28 -27.68
CA VAL A 280 75.40 113.02 -27.71
C VAL A 280 75.81 113.41 -29.14
N ILE A 281 75.55 112.55 -30.13
CA ILE A 281 75.83 112.85 -31.55
C ILE A 281 74.91 113.97 -32.10
N LEU A 282 73.65 114.04 -31.66
CA LEU A 282 72.72 115.12 -32.03
C LEU A 282 73.08 116.45 -31.35
N ASP A 283 73.51 116.39 -30.09
CA ASP A 283 73.94 117.56 -29.32
C ASP A 283 75.21 118.16 -29.95
N GLN A 284 76.26 117.34 -30.17
CA GLN A 284 77.49 117.75 -30.86
C GLN A 284 77.24 118.30 -32.27
N ARG A 285 76.27 117.74 -32.99
CA ARG A 285 75.88 118.26 -34.32
C ARG A 285 75.26 119.66 -34.21
N SER A 286 74.44 119.89 -33.18
CA SER A 286 73.81 121.20 -32.94
C SER A 286 74.86 122.26 -32.61
N ASP A 287 75.88 121.92 -31.82
CA ASP A 287 77.01 122.81 -31.52
C ASP A 287 77.76 123.21 -32.80
N VAL A 288 78.05 122.25 -33.70
CA VAL A 288 78.72 122.52 -34.98
C VAL A 288 77.85 123.38 -35.91
N GLU A 289 76.54 123.13 -35.98
CA GLU A 289 75.62 123.98 -36.75
C GLU A 289 75.52 125.39 -36.17
N GLN A 290 75.61 125.57 -34.84
CA GLN A 290 75.68 126.88 -34.20
C GLN A 290 77.00 127.60 -34.49
N PHE A 291 78.15 126.94 -34.34
CA PHE A 291 79.46 127.54 -34.67
C PHE A 291 79.55 128.01 -36.13
N PHE A 292 78.88 127.30 -37.05
CA PHE A 292 78.76 127.69 -38.46
C PHE A 292 77.98 129.00 -38.66
N LEU A 293 76.83 129.14 -37.99
CA LEU A 293 76.01 130.35 -38.06
C LEU A 293 76.73 131.56 -37.44
N GLU A 294 77.43 131.39 -36.32
CA GLU A 294 78.19 132.48 -35.71
C GLU A 294 79.38 132.94 -36.57
N ALA A 295 80.09 132.03 -37.23
CA ALA A 295 81.22 132.38 -38.10
C ALA A 295 80.76 133.16 -39.35
N LEU A 296 79.57 132.83 -39.88
CA LEU A 296 78.94 133.58 -40.97
C LEU A 296 78.57 135.01 -40.55
N GLU A 297 77.92 135.20 -39.40
CA GLU A 297 77.44 136.53 -39.01
C GLU A 297 78.58 137.48 -38.64
N GLN A 298 79.67 136.98 -38.04
CA GLN A 298 80.86 137.77 -37.73
C GLN A 298 81.48 138.44 -38.97
N ILE A 299 81.43 137.80 -40.15
CA ILE A 299 81.97 138.38 -41.39
C ILE A 299 80.99 139.33 -42.06
N LYS A 300 79.67 139.10 -41.95
CA LYS A 300 78.66 140.09 -42.38
C LYS A 300 78.77 141.39 -41.58
N GLU A 301 79.05 141.27 -40.29
CA GLU A 301 79.32 142.38 -39.38
C GLU A 301 80.58 143.18 -39.81
N GLU A 302 81.67 142.51 -40.22
CA GLU A 302 82.88 143.18 -40.74
C GLU A 302 82.69 143.83 -42.11
N ILE A 303 81.97 143.19 -43.03
CA ILE A 303 81.69 143.73 -44.38
C ILE A 303 80.81 144.98 -44.27
N ARG A 304 79.76 144.95 -43.43
CA ARG A 304 78.94 146.14 -43.15
C ARG A 304 79.79 147.30 -42.57
N LYS A 305 80.83 147.00 -41.77
CA LYS A 305 81.80 148.00 -41.27
C LYS A 305 82.73 148.55 -42.36
N LYS A 306 83.29 147.72 -43.26
CA LYS A 306 84.12 148.19 -44.40
C LYS A 306 83.37 149.18 -45.29
N ILE A 307 82.15 148.84 -45.71
CA ILE A 307 81.32 149.66 -46.62
C ILE A 307 80.98 151.04 -46.00
N ALA A 308 80.79 151.10 -44.69
CA ALA A 308 80.55 152.35 -43.96
C ALA A 308 81.77 153.29 -43.94
N ILE A 309 82.99 152.74 -43.97
CA ILE A 309 84.23 153.52 -43.96
C ILE A 309 84.53 154.09 -45.37
N GLU A 310 84.39 153.28 -46.41
CA GLU A 310 84.70 153.69 -47.80
C GLU A 310 83.81 154.86 -48.28
N ARG A 311 82.52 154.85 -47.90
CA ARG A 311 81.58 155.95 -48.17
C ARG A 311 82.03 157.31 -47.60
N LYS A 312 82.98 157.34 -46.65
CA LYS A 312 83.42 158.55 -45.95
C LYS A 312 84.49 159.38 -46.69
N GLN A 313 85.12 158.84 -47.75
CA GLN A 313 86.24 159.51 -48.45
C GLN A 313 85.87 160.23 -49.77
N ARG A 314 84.66 160.05 -50.31
CA ARG A 314 84.27 160.51 -51.67
C ARG A 314 83.42 161.80 -51.73
N ARG A 315 83.61 162.77 -50.84
CA ARG A 315 82.84 164.05 -50.86
C ARG A 315 83.66 165.30 -50.56
N LEU A 316 84.21 165.93 -51.61
CA LEU A 316 84.63 167.33 -51.62
C LEU A 316 84.24 167.94 -52.98
N GLY A 317 83.28 168.88 -53.01
CA GLY A 317 82.84 169.59 -54.22
C GLY A 317 81.32 169.63 -54.47
N GLN A 318 80.73 170.83 -54.32
CA GLN A 318 79.38 171.29 -54.75
C GLN A 318 78.14 170.52 -54.21
N THR A 319 77.25 171.09 -53.36
CA THR A 319 76.24 172.19 -53.53
C THR A 319 75.05 171.82 -54.42
N MET A 320 73.75 171.97 -54.06
CA MET A 320 73.05 172.62 -52.93
C MET A 320 71.60 172.05 -52.72
N GLY A 321 70.95 172.33 -51.57
CA GLY A 321 69.51 172.08 -51.26
C GLY A 321 69.26 170.97 -50.21
N THR A 322 68.76 171.11 -48.95
CA THR A 322 67.62 171.83 -48.29
C THR A 322 66.23 171.41 -48.80
N THR A 323 65.23 170.94 -48.03
CA THR A 323 64.92 170.82 -46.56
C THR A 323 64.02 169.57 -46.31
N LEU A 324 64.13 168.78 -45.22
CA LEU A 324 63.48 168.86 -43.87
C LEU A 324 61.93 169.04 -43.86
N PRO A 325 61.15 168.46 -42.89
CA PRO A 325 61.41 167.35 -41.93
C PRO A 325 60.23 166.32 -41.77
N GLY A 326 60.27 165.48 -40.71
CA GLY A 326 59.41 164.31 -40.38
C GLY A 326 57.88 164.50 -40.22
N VAL A 327 57.05 163.49 -39.96
CA VAL A 327 57.19 162.15 -39.31
C VAL A 327 57.35 162.16 -37.79
N GLU A 328 56.22 162.00 -37.08
CA GLU A 328 55.97 161.29 -35.81
C GLU A 328 54.43 161.35 -35.52
N PRO A 329 53.82 160.55 -34.61
CA PRO A 329 54.35 159.41 -33.84
C PRO A 329 53.44 158.13 -33.83
N GLU A 330 54.01 157.05 -33.27
CA GLU A 330 53.41 156.05 -32.33
C GLU A 330 52.10 155.23 -32.55
N ASN A 331 52.24 153.92 -32.21
CA ASN A 331 51.33 153.04 -31.45
C ASN A 331 49.96 152.61 -32.05
N SER A 332 49.41 151.40 -31.81
CA SER A 332 49.74 150.33 -30.83
C SER A 332 49.58 148.89 -31.37
N ASN A 333 50.39 147.97 -30.85
CA ASN A 333 50.18 146.53 -30.56
C ASN A 333 49.61 145.56 -31.64
N GLN A 334 50.33 144.53 -32.12
CA GLN A 334 50.97 143.35 -31.46
C GLN A 334 49.98 142.20 -31.18
N GLN A 335 50.30 140.90 -31.30
CA GLN A 335 51.54 140.15 -31.63
C GLN A 335 51.12 138.71 -32.03
N THR A 336 51.79 137.90 -32.86
CA THR A 336 52.88 138.07 -33.86
C THR A 336 52.68 136.89 -34.83
N GLN A 337 52.29 137.08 -36.10
CA GLN A 337 53.12 137.48 -37.25
C GLN A 337 54.34 136.57 -37.48
N ASN A 338 54.43 135.87 -38.61
CA ASN A 338 54.69 136.37 -39.98
C ASN A 338 56.07 137.03 -40.13
N GLN A 339 57.00 136.31 -40.77
CA GLN A 339 58.03 136.92 -41.62
C GLN A 339 58.63 135.92 -42.62
N SER A 340 57.76 135.49 -43.54
CA SER A 340 58.14 135.53 -44.95
C SER A 340 58.35 136.99 -45.37
N LYS A 341 59.60 137.47 -45.35
CA LYS A 341 60.06 138.58 -46.19
C LYS A 341 61.59 138.70 -46.17
N SER A 342 62.15 138.76 -47.37
CA SER A 342 63.21 139.70 -47.74
C SER A 342 64.24 140.04 -46.65
N TYR A 343 65.12 139.08 -46.33
CA TYR A 343 66.49 139.43 -45.94
C TYR A 343 67.18 140.09 -47.15
N ALA A 344 66.80 141.31 -47.51
CA ALA A 344 67.52 142.15 -48.47
C ALA A 344 68.78 142.80 -47.85
N ASP A 345 69.23 142.24 -46.72
CA ASP A 345 70.53 142.45 -46.09
C ASP A 345 71.17 141.09 -45.71
N LYS A 346 70.68 139.96 -46.28
CA LYS A 346 71.51 138.77 -46.44
C LYS A 346 72.47 139.08 -47.58
N VAL A 347 73.71 139.36 -47.21
CA VAL A 347 74.85 138.89 -48.00
C VAL A 347 74.80 137.36 -47.91
N ASP A 348 74.37 136.68 -48.97
CA ASP A 348 74.42 135.22 -49.05
C ASP A 348 75.86 134.77 -49.33
N LEU A 349 76.14 133.48 -49.17
CA LEU A 349 77.47 132.90 -49.43
C LEU A 349 77.97 133.14 -50.89
N ASN A 350 77.07 133.51 -51.81
CA ASN A 350 77.39 133.88 -53.18
C ASN A 350 77.69 135.37 -53.39
N ASP A 351 77.26 136.24 -52.48
CA ASP A 351 77.52 137.69 -52.51
C ASP A 351 78.84 138.06 -51.81
N LEU A 352 79.38 137.12 -51.02
CA LEU A 352 80.75 137.18 -50.52
C LEU A 352 81.75 136.94 -51.67
N ASP A 353 82.76 137.80 -51.79
CA ASP A 353 83.91 137.53 -52.66
C ASP A 353 84.75 136.35 -52.11
N TRP A 354 85.62 135.74 -52.93
CA TRP A 354 86.38 134.54 -52.56
C TRP A 354 87.11 134.70 -51.23
N GLU A 355 87.78 135.83 -51.01
CA GLU A 355 88.51 136.08 -49.76
C GLU A 355 87.63 135.99 -48.52
N ASP A 356 86.40 136.53 -48.59
CA ASP A 356 85.51 136.56 -47.43
C ASP A 356 84.84 135.19 -47.21
N ARG A 357 84.63 134.37 -48.26
CA ARG A 357 84.27 132.95 -48.11
C ARG A 357 85.41 132.14 -47.46
N GLU A 358 86.65 132.39 -47.86
CA GLU A 358 87.81 131.76 -47.26
C GLU A 358 87.99 132.20 -45.79
N ARG A 359 87.69 133.47 -45.47
CA ARG A 359 87.60 133.96 -44.09
C ARG A 359 86.48 133.27 -43.31
N VAL A 360 85.30 133.01 -43.88
CA VAL A 360 84.23 132.24 -43.19
C VAL A 360 84.75 130.86 -42.82
N LEU A 361 85.40 130.15 -43.74
CA LEU A 361 85.97 128.84 -43.45
C LEU A 361 87.12 128.92 -42.42
N ARG A 362 87.99 129.93 -42.50
CA ARG A 362 89.06 130.14 -41.50
C ARG A 362 88.51 130.49 -40.12
N LEU A 363 87.48 131.33 -40.00
CA LEU A 363 86.82 131.65 -38.72
C LEU A 363 86.04 130.44 -38.18
N LEU A 364 85.36 129.68 -39.05
CA LEU A 364 84.68 128.44 -38.70
C LEU A 364 85.67 127.43 -38.12
N PHE A 365 86.75 127.11 -38.84
CA PHE A 365 87.75 126.17 -38.35
C PHE A 365 88.48 126.72 -37.11
N SER A 366 88.71 128.03 -37.01
CA SER A 366 89.26 128.64 -35.80
C SER A 366 88.30 128.52 -34.60
N LYS A 367 86.99 128.73 -34.78
CA LYS A 367 85.97 128.56 -33.73
C LYS A 367 85.77 127.09 -33.35
N MET A 368 85.69 126.17 -34.31
CA MET A 368 85.63 124.73 -34.03
C MET A 368 86.90 124.27 -33.28
N ASN A 369 88.08 124.69 -33.72
CA ASN A 369 89.34 124.26 -33.10
C ASN A 369 89.63 124.97 -31.75
N ALA A 370 89.02 126.12 -31.47
CA ALA A 370 89.09 126.80 -30.17
C ALA A 370 87.93 126.41 -29.22
N GLY A 371 86.82 125.92 -29.77
CA GLY A 371 85.58 125.58 -29.06
C GLY A 371 85.36 124.09 -28.80
N VAL A 372 86.25 123.21 -29.27
CA VAL A 372 86.22 121.77 -28.97
C VAL A 372 87.15 121.42 -27.80
N PRO A 373 86.64 121.32 -26.55
CA PRO A 373 87.32 120.59 -25.49
C PRO A 373 87.28 119.09 -25.83
N GLY A 374 88.33 118.59 -26.48
CA GLY A 374 88.41 117.20 -26.90
C GLY A 374 88.40 116.24 -25.71
N ASN A 375 87.33 115.45 -25.56
CA ASN A 375 87.27 114.31 -24.65
C ASN A 375 86.31 113.22 -25.16
N VAL A 376 86.86 112.30 -25.96
CA VAL A 376 86.26 110.97 -26.19
C VAL A 376 87.30 109.93 -25.80
N SER A 377 87.34 109.61 -24.51
CA SER A 377 88.28 108.63 -23.94
C SER A 377 87.55 107.65 -23.02
N ASN A 378 87.43 106.43 -23.54
CA ASN A 378 87.17 105.16 -22.86
C ASN A 378 87.37 105.12 -21.33
N SER A 379 86.44 104.47 -20.64
CA SER A 379 86.74 103.63 -19.48
C SER A 379 86.27 102.19 -19.76
N TYR A 380 87.18 101.23 -19.56
CA TYR A 380 86.95 99.80 -19.76
C TYR A 380 86.62 99.09 -18.43
N ASN A 381 85.94 97.95 -18.56
CA ASN A 381 85.98 96.72 -17.75
C ASN A 381 86.45 96.75 -16.27
N GLU A 382 85.60 96.15 -15.44
CA GLU A 382 85.92 95.23 -14.33
C GLU A 382 84.94 94.02 -14.52
N GLN A 383 85.24 92.71 -14.41
CA GLN A 383 86.13 91.90 -13.54
C GLN A 383 85.73 91.96 -12.04
N GLN A 384 85.63 90.89 -11.26
CA GLN A 384 85.72 89.44 -11.54
C GLN A 384 85.07 88.64 -10.38
N ASP A 385 84.79 87.34 -10.61
CA ASP A 385 84.64 86.30 -9.57
C ASP A 385 83.48 86.50 -8.52
N SER A 386 83.18 85.60 -7.57
CA SER A 386 83.85 84.38 -7.11
C SER A 386 82.88 83.26 -6.68
N ALA A 387 83.41 82.08 -6.34
CA ALA A 387 82.69 80.80 -6.24
C ALA A 387 82.24 80.38 -4.82
N GLY A 388 81.30 79.42 -4.78
CA GLY A 388 81.07 78.51 -3.63
C GLY A 388 79.95 78.93 -2.67
N PHE A 389 79.29 78.00 -1.95
CA PHE A 389 79.74 76.66 -1.57
C PHE A 389 78.60 75.61 -1.51
N ASN A 390 79.00 74.33 -1.40
CA ASN A 390 78.14 73.15 -1.29
C ASN A 390 78.16 72.56 0.14
N LYS A 391 77.02 72.04 0.64
CA LYS A 391 76.92 70.85 1.52
C LYS A 391 75.46 70.42 1.72
N GLN A 392 75.07 69.21 1.28
CA GLN A 392 75.08 67.93 2.01
C GLN A 392 74.10 67.81 3.19
N ALA A 393 73.11 66.92 3.06
CA ALA A 393 72.84 65.85 4.03
C ALA A 393 72.05 64.71 3.37
N ASN A 394 72.67 63.54 3.22
CA ASN A 394 71.99 62.28 2.85
C ASN A 394 71.70 61.49 4.13
N ARG A 395 70.49 60.94 4.28
CA ARG A 395 70.26 59.77 5.14
C ARG A 395 69.30 58.77 4.51
N GLN A 396 69.69 57.50 4.63
CA GLN A 396 68.91 56.32 4.22
C GLN A 396 67.78 56.06 5.22
N SER A 397 66.76 55.31 4.79
CA SER A 397 66.24 54.15 5.53
C SER A 397 65.31 53.33 4.64
N ALA A 398 65.73 52.10 4.33
CA ALA A 398 64.80 51.04 3.96
C ALA A 398 64.64 50.13 5.19
N ILE A 399 63.42 49.71 5.51
CA ILE A 399 63.15 48.62 6.44
C ILE A 399 61.85 47.92 6.02
N THR A 400 61.88 46.60 6.11
CA THR A 400 60.75 45.69 5.82
C THR A 400 59.76 45.63 6.99
N GLY A 401 58.46 45.55 6.70
CA GLY A 401 57.46 45.25 7.72
C GLY A 401 56.09 44.96 7.10
N GLY A 402 55.71 43.67 7.05
CA GLY A 402 54.38 43.24 6.64
C GLY A 402 53.70 42.48 7.77
N SER A 403 52.43 42.79 8.03
CA SER A 403 51.54 42.00 8.89
C SER A 403 50.06 42.30 8.57
N GLN A 404 49.22 41.27 8.60
CA GLN A 404 47.78 41.34 8.36
C GLN A 404 47.02 41.34 9.70
N LEU A 405 45.90 42.07 9.80
CA LEU A 405 44.81 41.88 10.77
C LEU A 405 43.51 42.49 10.20
N PRO A 406 42.29 42.03 10.57
CA PRO A 406 41.86 40.79 11.24
C PRO A 406 41.14 39.86 10.19
N ALA A 407 39.92 39.27 10.28
CA ALA A 407 38.83 39.22 11.27
C ALA A 407 37.80 38.07 11.02
N ILE A 408 37.15 37.64 12.12
CA ILE A 408 35.71 37.25 12.30
C ILE A 408 35.04 36.15 11.40
N GLN A 409 34.69 35.06 12.09
CA GLN A 409 33.46 34.20 12.09
C GLN A 409 32.46 34.17 10.91
N TYR A 410 32.05 32.95 10.51
CA TYR A 410 30.79 32.22 10.85
C TYR A 410 31.13 30.70 10.74
N GLU A 411 30.62 29.70 11.48
CA GLU A 411 29.30 29.31 12.05
C GLU A 411 28.44 28.42 11.11
N GLU A 412 27.59 27.58 11.73
CA GLU A 412 26.56 26.67 11.17
C GLU A 412 26.92 25.31 10.50
N GLU A 413 26.40 24.25 11.14
CA GLU A 413 25.65 23.07 10.63
C GLU A 413 25.94 22.41 9.25
N GLN A 414 26.34 21.12 9.26
CA GLN A 414 25.42 19.96 9.16
C GLN A 414 26.12 18.62 9.44
#